data_AF-A0A1V4UMK6-F1
#
_entry.id   AF-A0A1V4UMK6-F1
#
_cell.length_a   1.000
_cell.length_b   1.000
_cell.length_c   1.000
_cell.angle_alpha   90.00
_cell.angle_beta   90.00
_cell.angle_gamma   90.00
#
_symmetry.space_group_name_H-M   'P 1'
#
loop_
_entity.id
_entity.type
_entity.pdbx_description
1 polymer ?
#
loop_
_entity_poly.entity_id
_entity_poly.type
_entity_poly.pdbx_seq_one_letter_code
_entity_poly.pdbx_strand_id
1 'polypeptide(L)'
;MPELFMRMMKEEWRMHSTIFGQVSFALFPVMIFGISFMGSFLLPHLRAALPVGDLALAVHAMFLVLGAMVGGFGLMGNEMMNRRFGQVSLLAYSARSLPLSGRFIFANFVVKDTVYYFFLWVLPFGAGYLAAAPFTGASFSSALLLLFTLALAFMAGLCTVFLLSSLYVRSRVACGVLVIVGGLLLIASFLSTGPALVLLFPPYLIYSGFSWGILLSSCAILAVLFALSILLFCAEETGTTSVHGDLLTPLESRFAWLPQSPLVAKDLIDLYRSGIGIGQALFSFAIPLVVIWFFLSLAGSFLPSHGVIVFFAMITGVIASTMYTWVTEFDSFGPYACLPVSVSTLIQSKMTTCVLLQVLPAAFIVSVAVLSGNSEILIPALALCISFSFYASGVMAYLCGLSPSVLVYDVKVLSTYLVLDGVVFALFSAVALANPLFAISSVLLFFPGWWFVKAAMRRWDAVDPGGY
;
A
#
# COMPACT_ATOMS: atom_id res chain seq x y z
N MET A 1 23.55 -15.16 -19.02
CA MET A 1 22.53 -15.04 -20.08
C MET A 1 21.70 -13.78 -19.84
N PRO A 2 22.06 -12.63 -20.45
CA PRO A 2 21.29 -11.38 -20.34
C PRO A 2 19.86 -11.53 -20.87
N GLU A 3 19.59 -12.60 -21.62
CA GLU A 3 18.26 -12.95 -22.11
C GLU A 3 17.23 -13.16 -21.01
N LEU A 4 17.57 -13.87 -19.91
CA LEU A 4 16.62 -14.09 -18.81
C LEU A 4 16.22 -12.75 -18.18
N PHE A 5 17.21 -11.92 -17.86
CA PHE A 5 16.99 -10.57 -17.33
C PHE A 5 16.13 -9.73 -18.28
N MET A 6 16.45 -9.70 -19.58
CA MET A 6 15.68 -8.94 -20.57
C MET A 6 14.25 -9.45 -20.75
N ARG A 7 14.05 -10.78 -20.65
CA ARG A 7 12.70 -11.38 -20.71
C ARG A 7 11.89 -11.03 -19.47
N MET A 8 12.50 -11.05 -18.28
CA MET A 8 11.86 -10.61 -17.04
C MET A 8 11.51 -9.11 -17.07
N MET A 9 12.38 -8.24 -17.60
CA MET A 9 12.09 -6.81 -17.79
C MET A 9 10.89 -6.59 -18.73
N LYS A 10 10.84 -7.34 -19.84
CA LYS A 10 9.72 -7.29 -20.79
C LYS A 10 8.43 -7.85 -20.19
N GLU A 11 8.52 -8.91 -19.39
CA GLU A 11 7.39 -9.48 -18.66
C GLU A 11 6.80 -8.45 -17.70
N GLU A 12 7.64 -7.80 -16.89
CA GLU A 12 7.22 -6.76 -15.94
C GLU A 12 6.53 -5.60 -16.67
N TRP A 13 7.14 -5.10 -17.76
CA TRP A 13 6.53 -4.08 -18.59
C TRP A 13 5.21 -4.53 -19.21
N ARG A 14 5.12 -5.77 -19.71
CA ARG A 14 3.89 -6.28 -20.32
C ARG A 14 2.78 -6.40 -19.27
N MET A 15 3.09 -6.93 -18.08
CA MET A 15 2.16 -7.03 -16.96
C MET A 15 1.60 -5.66 -16.60
N HIS A 16 2.48 -4.69 -16.33
CA HIS A 16 2.03 -3.35 -15.97
C HIS A 16 1.32 -2.66 -17.14
N SER A 17 1.84 -2.73 -18.36
CA SER A 17 1.15 -2.11 -19.50
C SER A 17 -0.21 -2.74 -19.83
N THR A 18 -0.45 -4.03 -19.52
CA THR A 18 -1.78 -4.63 -19.59
C THR A 18 -2.71 -4.18 -18.47
N ILE A 19 -2.18 -3.87 -17.29
CA ILE A 19 -2.97 -3.43 -16.13
C ILE A 19 -3.27 -1.92 -16.20
N PHE A 20 -2.27 -1.10 -16.50
CA PHE A 20 -2.30 0.37 -16.43
C PHE A 20 -2.54 1.02 -17.81
N GLY A 21 -2.38 0.27 -18.91
CA GLY A 21 -2.29 0.82 -20.26
C GLY A 21 -0.88 1.33 -20.59
N GLN A 22 -0.44 1.10 -21.83
CA GLN A 22 0.94 1.38 -22.26
C GLN A 22 1.37 2.84 -22.05
N VAL A 23 0.48 3.80 -22.36
CA VAL A 23 0.77 5.23 -22.29
C VAL A 23 0.80 5.71 -20.84
N SER A 24 -0.21 5.35 -20.04
CA SER A 24 -0.31 5.70 -18.62
C SER A 24 0.91 5.24 -17.84
N PHE A 25 1.32 3.98 -18.07
CA PHE A 25 2.47 3.41 -17.39
C PHE A 25 3.80 4.09 -17.79
N ALA A 26 3.96 4.44 -19.07
CA ALA A 26 5.14 5.16 -19.54
C ALA A 26 5.22 6.60 -18.99
N LEU A 27 4.08 7.25 -18.73
CA LEU A 27 4.02 8.59 -18.15
C LEU A 27 4.21 8.62 -16.63
N PHE A 28 4.11 7.46 -15.97
CA PHE A 28 4.19 7.39 -14.52
C PHE A 28 5.50 7.94 -13.91
N PRO A 29 6.70 7.60 -14.44
CA PRO A 29 7.95 8.25 -14.05
C PRO A 29 7.93 9.78 -14.22
N VAL A 30 7.31 10.28 -15.30
CA VAL A 30 7.20 11.72 -15.58
C VAL A 30 6.33 12.41 -14.53
N MET A 31 5.23 11.77 -14.12
CA MET A 31 4.38 12.27 -13.05
C MET A 31 5.14 12.35 -11.72
N ILE A 32 5.89 11.31 -11.34
CA ILE A 32 6.71 11.32 -10.11
C ILE A 32 7.75 12.44 -10.17
N PHE A 33 8.42 12.60 -11.31
CA PHE A 33 9.34 13.70 -11.55
C PHE A 33 8.65 15.06 -11.34
N GLY A 34 7.47 15.25 -11.93
CA GLY A 34 6.69 16.49 -11.80
C GLY A 34 6.27 16.78 -10.36
N ILE A 35 5.78 15.78 -9.63
CA ILE A 35 5.38 15.92 -8.22
C ILE A 35 6.58 16.27 -7.35
N SER A 36 7.72 15.59 -7.53
CA SER A 36 8.95 15.87 -6.79
C SER A 36 9.49 17.27 -7.10
N PHE A 37 9.51 17.64 -8.38
CA PHE A 37 9.93 18.97 -8.84
C PHE A 37 9.06 20.07 -8.22
N MET A 38 7.74 19.95 -8.32
CA MET A 38 6.80 20.92 -7.73
C MET A 38 6.87 20.94 -6.21
N GLY A 39 6.90 19.77 -5.57
CA GLY A 39 7.01 19.64 -4.12
C GLY A 39 8.27 20.26 -3.55
N SER A 40 9.36 20.30 -4.33
CA SER A 40 10.60 20.95 -3.94
C SER A 40 10.46 22.46 -3.70
N PHE A 41 9.54 23.14 -4.40
CA PHE A 41 9.26 24.57 -4.18
C PHE A 41 8.54 24.85 -2.85
N LEU A 42 7.95 23.83 -2.23
CA LEU A 42 7.38 23.95 -0.89
C LEU A 42 8.46 23.88 0.20
N LEU A 43 9.66 23.37 -0.11
CA LEU A 43 10.74 23.20 0.88
C LEU A 43 11.12 24.48 1.63
N PRO A 44 11.28 25.66 0.99
CA PRO A 44 11.60 26.88 1.73
C PRO A 44 10.54 27.25 2.78
N HIS A 45 9.27 26.97 2.49
CA HIS A 45 8.15 27.21 3.39
C HIS A 45 8.10 26.16 4.51
N LEU A 46 8.42 24.89 4.18
CA LEU A 46 8.47 23.79 5.14
C LEU A 46 9.69 23.87 6.07
N ARG A 47 10.83 24.43 5.64
CA ARG A 47 12.07 24.52 6.44
C ARG A 47 11.91 25.30 7.75
N ALA A 48 11.01 26.28 7.78
CA ALA A 48 10.71 27.04 8.99
C ALA A 48 9.99 26.20 10.04
N ALA A 49 9.30 25.14 9.59
CA ALA A 49 8.54 24.21 10.42
C ALA A 49 9.34 22.92 10.67
N LEU A 50 9.68 22.17 9.62
CA LEU A 50 10.39 20.90 9.69
C LEU A 50 11.89 21.07 9.41
N PRO A 51 12.78 20.74 10.36
CA PRO A 51 14.21 20.68 10.12
C PRO A 51 14.51 19.78 8.90
N VAL A 52 15.51 20.17 8.11
CA VAL A 52 15.89 19.44 6.88
C VAL A 52 16.26 17.98 7.17
N GLY A 53 16.84 17.71 8.34
CA GLY A 53 17.16 16.34 8.78
C GLY A 53 15.91 15.47 8.94
N ASP A 54 14.86 15.99 9.57
CA ASP A 54 13.62 15.25 9.81
C ASP A 54 12.88 14.95 8.52
N LEU A 55 12.87 15.91 7.58
CA LEU A 55 12.30 15.69 6.25
C LEU A 55 13.10 14.66 5.45
N ALA A 56 14.43 14.77 5.45
CA ALA A 56 15.28 13.80 4.77
C ALA A 56 15.06 12.41 5.34
N LEU A 57 15.01 12.27 6.66
CA LEU A 57 14.73 11.00 7.33
C LEU A 57 13.37 10.41 6.94
N ALA A 58 12.33 11.26 6.86
CA ALA A 58 11.01 10.84 6.44
C ALA A 58 11.01 10.28 5.01
N VAL A 59 11.67 10.97 4.07
CA VAL A 59 11.78 10.50 2.68
C VAL A 59 12.58 9.19 2.63
N HIS A 60 13.66 9.04 3.40
CA HIS A 60 14.41 7.78 3.47
C HIS A 60 13.57 6.62 4.00
N ALA A 61 12.77 6.86 5.04
CA ALA A 61 11.86 5.86 5.58
C ALA A 61 10.76 5.48 4.56
N MET A 62 10.20 6.46 3.84
CA MET A 62 9.23 6.19 2.77
C MET A 62 9.84 5.33 1.65
N PHE A 63 11.08 5.59 1.24
CA PHE A 63 11.75 4.79 0.21
C PHE A 63 12.13 3.39 0.70
N LEU A 64 12.47 3.23 1.99
CA LEU A 64 12.63 1.90 2.60
C LEU A 64 11.32 1.12 2.57
N VAL A 65 10.20 1.73 2.97
CA VAL A 65 8.87 1.09 2.94
C VAL A 65 8.46 0.78 1.50
N LEU A 66 8.71 1.69 0.55
CA LEU A 66 8.50 1.45 -0.87
C LEU A 66 9.29 0.23 -1.36
N GLY A 67 10.56 0.12 -0.99
CA GLY A 67 11.39 -1.03 -1.31
C GLY A 67 10.81 -2.33 -0.73
N ALA A 68 10.35 -2.29 0.52
CA ALA A 68 9.71 -3.44 1.15
C ALA A 68 8.40 -3.83 0.43
N MET A 69 7.58 -2.86 0.06
CA MET A 69 6.33 -3.09 -0.68
C MET A 69 6.59 -3.73 -2.04
N VAL A 70 7.52 -3.18 -2.82
CA VAL A 70 7.91 -3.73 -4.12
C VAL A 70 8.44 -5.16 -3.98
N GLY A 71 9.29 -5.42 -2.99
CA GLY A 71 9.81 -6.76 -2.73
C GLY A 71 8.71 -7.76 -2.36
N GLY A 72 7.71 -7.31 -1.59
CA GLY A 72 6.53 -8.10 -1.24
C GLY A 72 5.69 -8.47 -2.46
N PHE A 73 5.44 -7.50 -3.35
CA PHE A 73 4.75 -7.74 -4.62
C PHE A 73 5.52 -8.70 -5.52
N GLY A 74 6.86 -8.64 -5.53
CA GLY A 74 7.67 -9.56 -6.32
C GLY A 74 7.51 -11.04 -5.93
N LEU A 75 7.18 -11.30 -4.66
CA LEU A 75 7.05 -12.64 -4.09
C LEU A 75 5.60 -13.11 -3.96
N MET A 76 4.67 -12.20 -3.67
CA MET A 76 3.23 -12.49 -3.71
C MET A 76 2.64 -12.37 -5.12
N GLY A 77 3.41 -11.85 -6.07
CA GLY A 77 2.97 -11.58 -7.45
C GLY A 77 2.51 -12.83 -8.19
N ASN A 78 3.08 -14.00 -7.88
CA ASN A 78 2.63 -15.25 -8.48
C ASN A 78 1.26 -15.68 -7.95
N GLU A 79 0.99 -15.49 -6.66
CA GLU A 79 -0.31 -15.77 -6.07
C GLU A 79 -1.36 -14.77 -6.55
N MET A 80 -1.01 -13.48 -6.66
CA MET A 80 -1.86 -12.45 -7.25
C MET A 80 -2.15 -12.70 -8.74
N MET A 81 -1.13 -13.05 -9.53
CA MET A 81 -1.30 -13.33 -10.97
C MET A 81 -2.05 -14.62 -11.23
N ASN A 82 -1.77 -15.69 -10.47
CA ASN A 82 -2.45 -16.97 -10.62
C ASN A 82 -3.94 -16.85 -10.28
N ARG A 83 -4.28 -15.98 -9.31
CA ARG A 83 -5.66 -15.65 -8.94
C ARG A 83 -6.35 -14.76 -9.97
N ARG A 84 -5.65 -13.76 -10.54
CA ARG A 84 -6.24 -12.74 -11.42
C ARG A 84 -6.35 -13.14 -12.89
N PHE A 85 -5.39 -13.90 -13.41
CA PHE A 85 -5.32 -14.28 -14.82
C PHE A 85 -5.40 -15.80 -15.05
N GLY A 86 -5.69 -16.59 -14.01
CA GLY A 86 -5.63 -18.06 -14.08
C GLY A 86 -4.17 -18.53 -14.15
N GLN A 87 -3.84 -19.52 -14.98
CA GLN A 87 -2.50 -20.16 -15.04
C GLN A 87 -1.37 -19.28 -15.61
N VAL A 88 -1.24 -18.02 -15.18
CA VAL A 88 -0.12 -17.14 -15.54
C VAL A 88 0.85 -17.11 -14.37
N SER A 89 1.94 -17.85 -14.50
CA SER A 89 3.07 -17.80 -13.56
C SER A 89 4.14 -16.84 -14.04
N LEU A 90 4.73 -16.07 -13.13
CA LEU A 90 5.91 -15.26 -13.43
C LEU A 90 7.10 -16.13 -13.87
N LEU A 91 7.96 -15.61 -14.75
CA LEU A 91 9.22 -16.28 -15.12
C LEU A 91 10.09 -16.61 -13.89
N ALA A 92 9.97 -15.84 -12.82
CA ALA A 92 10.63 -16.11 -11.54
C ALA A 92 10.26 -17.48 -10.92
N TYR A 93 9.06 -18.01 -11.21
CA TYR A 93 8.54 -19.28 -10.69
C TYR A 93 8.61 -20.42 -11.73
N SER A 94 9.03 -20.11 -12.95
CA SER A 94 9.26 -21.10 -14.02
C SER A 94 10.51 -21.96 -13.81
N ALA A 95 11.14 -21.89 -12.62
CA ALA A 95 12.26 -22.73 -12.22
C ALA A 95 11.97 -24.24 -12.30
N ARG A 96 10.69 -24.64 -12.28
CA ARG A 96 10.27 -26.04 -12.45
C ARG A 96 10.31 -26.51 -13.90
N SER A 97 10.14 -25.60 -14.85
CA SER A 97 10.10 -25.89 -16.29
C SER A 97 11.40 -25.54 -17.02
N LEU A 98 12.17 -24.59 -16.49
CA LEU A 98 13.46 -24.19 -17.05
C LEU A 98 14.60 -25.01 -16.43
N PRO A 99 15.60 -25.44 -17.21
CA PRO A 99 16.79 -26.15 -16.70
C PRO A 99 17.78 -25.18 -16.05
N LEU A 100 17.31 -24.29 -15.17
CA LEU A 100 18.08 -23.27 -14.48
C LEU A 100 17.90 -23.42 -12.97
N SER A 101 18.95 -23.13 -12.20
CA SER A 101 18.85 -23.21 -10.74
C SER A 101 17.94 -22.11 -10.19
N GLY A 102 17.10 -22.44 -9.21
CA GLY A 102 16.20 -21.47 -8.56
C GLY A 102 16.95 -20.26 -7.99
N ARG A 103 18.16 -20.47 -7.44
CA ARG A 103 19.05 -19.39 -6.96
C ARG A 103 19.48 -18.43 -8.07
N PHE A 104 19.74 -18.94 -9.28
CA PHE A 104 20.10 -18.12 -10.42
C PHE A 104 18.91 -17.29 -10.93
N ILE A 105 17.73 -17.90 -10.99
CA ILE A 105 16.49 -17.21 -11.37
C ILE A 105 16.17 -16.12 -10.34
N PHE A 106 16.25 -16.44 -9.05
CA PHE A 106 16.02 -15.49 -7.96
C PHE A 106 17.02 -14.33 -7.96
N ALA A 107 18.31 -14.60 -8.19
CA ALA A 107 19.30 -13.53 -8.30
C ALA A 107 19.00 -12.58 -9.47
N ASN A 108 18.62 -13.10 -10.64
CA ASN A 108 18.21 -12.26 -11.77
C ASN A 108 16.92 -11.49 -11.46
N PHE A 109 15.99 -12.10 -10.74
CA PHE A 109 14.75 -11.46 -10.32
C PHE A 109 15.00 -10.24 -9.41
N VAL A 110 15.84 -10.39 -8.39
CA VAL A 110 16.18 -9.29 -7.47
C VAL A 110 16.93 -8.17 -8.20
N VAL A 111 17.86 -8.51 -9.09
CA VAL A 111 18.57 -7.50 -9.91
C VAL A 111 17.60 -6.78 -10.84
N LYS A 112 16.67 -7.51 -11.47
CA LYS A 112 15.58 -6.96 -12.28
C LYS A 112 14.73 -5.99 -11.47
N ASP A 113 14.22 -6.38 -10.31
CA ASP A 113 13.40 -5.52 -9.45
C ASP A 113 14.15 -4.26 -9.04
N THR A 114 15.41 -4.41 -8.60
CA THR A 114 16.24 -3.27 -8.19
C THR A 114 16.38 -2.27 -9.34
N VAL A 115 16.74 -2.74 -10.54
CA VAL A 115 16.96 -1.87 -11.71
C VAL A 115 15.64 -1.27 -12.20
N TYR A 116 14.61 -2.09 -12.37
CA TYR A 116 13.31 -1.69 -12.91
C TYR A 116 12.66 -0.59 -12.07
N TYR A 117 12.54 -0.84 -10.76
CA TYR A 117 11.88 0.09 -9.85
C TYR A 117 12.77 1.28 -9.45
N PHE A 118 14.09 1.17 -9.56
CA PHE A 118 14.98 2.34 -9.49
C PHE A 118 14.65 3.34 -10.60
N PHE A 119 14.55 2.89 -11.86
CA PHE A 119 14.22 3.78 -12.98
C PHE A 119 12.79 4.29 -12.93
N LEU A 120 11.87 3.53 -12.35
CA LEU A 120 10.45 3.87 -12.30
C LEU A 120 10.09 4.82 -11.14
N TRP A 121 10.75 4.69 -9.97
CA TRP A 121 10.42 5.46 -8.76
C TRP A 121 11.56 6.33 -8.22
N VAL A 122 12.73 5.75 -8.00
CA VAL A 122 13.84 6.42 -7.29
C VAL A 122 14.47 7.50 -8.16
N LEU A 123 14.81 7.15 -9.41
CA LEU A 123 15.44 8.06 -10.35
C LEU A 123 14.53 9.26 -10.66
N PRO A 124 13.25 9.11 -11.03
CA PRO A 124 12.41 10.26 -11.36
C PRO A 124 12.17 11.18 -10.17
N PHE A 125 12.02 10.60 -8.96
CA PHE A 125 11.89 11.39 -7.74
C PHE A 125 13.15 12.22 -7.45
N GLY A 126 14.33 11.59 -7.45
CA GLY A 126 15.58 12.31 -7.21
C GLY A 126 15.94 13.28 -8.34
N ALA A 127 15.61 12.93 -9.59
CA ALA A 127 15.78 13.82 -10.75
C ALA A 127 14.88 15.07 -10.64
N GLY A 128 13.64 14.93 -10.14
CA GLY A 128 12.75 16.06 -9.88
C GLY A 128 13.33 17.03 -8.85
N TYR A 129 13.88 16.51 -7.75
CA TYR A 129 14.56 17.33 -6.74
C TYR A 129 15.83 17.99 -7.28
N LEU A 130 16.64 17.24 -8.04
CA LEU A 130 17.84 17.75 -8.72
C LEU A 130 17.52 18.89 -9.69
N ALA A 131 16.44 18.75 -10.48
CA ALA A 131 15.99 19.77 -11.41
C ALA A 131 15.46 21.04 -10.70
N ALA A 132 14.91 20.89 -9.50
CA ALA A 132 14.44 22.01 -8.68
C ALA A 132 15.56 22.70 -7.87
N ALA A 133 16.74 22.07 -7.73
CA ALA A 133 17.84 22.58 -6.92
C ALA A 133 18.30 24.02 -7.28
N PRO A 134 18.42 24.41 -8.57
CA PRO A 134 18.79 25.78 -8.95
C PRO A 134 17.79 26.85 -8.47
N PHE A 135 16.51 26.49 -8.37
CA PHE A 135 15.44 27.43 -8.02
C PHE A 135 15.18 27.52 -6.51
N THR A 136 15.46 26.45 -5.77
CA THR A 136 15.21 26.32 -4.33
C THR A 136 16.42 26.69 -3.47
N GLY A 137 17.56 26.99 -4.10
CA GLY A 137 18.83 27.28 -3.42
C GLY A 137 19.47 26.04 -2.77
N ALA A 138 19.07 24.83 -3.18
CA ALA A 138 19.66 23.59 -2.68
C ALA A 138 21.00 23.31 -3.39
N SER A 139 21.98 22.78 -2.65
CA SER A 139 23.26 22.38 -3.24
C SER A 139 23.08 21.17 -4.16
N PHE A 140 23.57 21.26 -5.39
CA PHE A 140 23.54 20.16 -6.35
C PHE A 140 24.18 18.87 -5.80
N SER A 141 25.27 19.00 -5.03
CA SER A 141 25.94 17.87 -4.38
C SER A 141 25.03 17.17 -3.36
N SER A 142 24.27 17.95 -2.56
CA SER A 142 23.34 17.39 -1.59
C SER A 142 22.16 16.67 -2.25
N ALA A 143 21.69 17.16 -3.40
CA ALA A 143 20.62 16.52 -4.16
C ALA A 143 21.08 15.21 -4.82
N LEU A 144 22.32 15.16 -5.30
CA LEU A 144 22.89 13.94 -5.85
C LEU A 144 23.17 12.90 -4.76
N LEU A 145 23.65 13.35 -3.59
CA LEU A 145 23.80 12.49 -2.42
C LEU A 145 22.45 11.93 -1.95
N LEU A 146 21.40 12.76 -1.94
CA LEU A 146 20.05 12.31 -1.60
C LEU A 146 19.58 11.21 -2.56
N LEU A 147 19.70 11.39 -3.88
CA LEU A 147 19.33 10.36 -4.85
C LEU A 147 20.07 9.04 -4.58
N PHE A 148 21.36 9.10 -4.26
CA PHE A 148 22.16 7.93 -3.94
C PHE A 148 21.71 7.24 -2.64
N THR A 149 21.47 7.98 -1.57
CA THR A 149 21.05 7.41 -0.29
C THR A 149 19.60 6.91 -0.32
N LEU A 150 18.72 7.52 -1.13
CA LEU A 150 17.38 6.99 -1.40
C LEU A 150 17.43 5.65 -2.15
N ALA A 151 18.36 5.48 -3.10
CA ALA A 151 18.56 4.20 -3.76
C ALA A 151 19.01 3.11 -2.77
N LEU A 152 19.92 3.44 -1.84
CA LEU A 152 20.35 2.51 -0.79
C LEU A 152 19.20 2.17 0.19
N ALA A 153 18.38 3.16 0.55
CA ALA A 153 17.21 2.95 1.40
C ALA A 153 16.18 2.02 0.74
N PHE A 154 15.89 2.26 -0.53
CA PHE A 154 15.04 1.40 -1.36
C PHE A 154 15.57 -0.04 -1.44
N MET A 155 16.87 -0.20 -1.71
CA MET A 155 17.51 -1.53 -1.72
C MET A 155 17.45 -2.23 -0.37
N ALA A 156 17.62 -1.50 0.74
CA ALA A 156 17.49 -2.08 2.08
C ALA A 156 16.09 -2.66 2.31
N GLY A 157 15.04 -1.90 1.93
CA GLY A 157 13.66 -2.36 1.95
C GLY A 157 13.46 -3.64 1.12
N LEU A 158 13.93 -3.65 -0.13
CA LEU A 158 13.84 -4.83 -1.01
C LEU A 158 14.55 -6.06 -0.40
N CYS A 159 15.80 -5.91 0.00
CA CYS A 159 16.61 -7.02 0.53
C CYS A 159 16.03 -7.60 1.83
N THR A 160 15.46 -6.77 2.70
CA THR A 160 14.84 -7.25 3.95
C THR A 160 13.62 -8.12 3.66
N VAL A 161 12.75 -7.72 2.74
CA VAL A 161 11.56 -8.52 2.38
C VAL A 161 11.92 -9.79 1.63
N PHE A 162 12.92 -9.74 0.74
CA PHE A 162 13.44 -10.95 0.09
C PHE A 162 14.02 -11.94 1.10
N LEU A 163 14.78 -11.48 2.08
CA LEU A 163 15.30 -12.33 3.15
C LEU A 163 14.17 -12.94 3.99
N LEU A 164 13.22 -12.12 4.45
CA LEU A 164 12.08 -12.57 5.26
C LEU A 164 11.24 -13.62 4.53
N SER A 165 11.05 -13.45 3.23
CA SER A 165 10.23 -14.35 2.43
C SER A 165 10.94 -15.66 2.12
N SER A 166 12.24 -15.61 1.77
CA SER A 166 13.07 -16.83 1.67
C SER A 166 13.10 -17.59 3.00
N LEU A 167 13.17 -16.89 4.13
CA LEU A 167 13.11 -17.50 5.47
C LEU A 167 11.73 -18.07 5.76
N TYR A 168 10.65 -17.38 5.42
CA TYR A 168 9.28 -17.82 5.66
C TYR A 168 8.96 -19.14 4.96
N VAL A 169 9.39 -19.28 3.70
CA VAL A 169 9.23 -20.51 2.91
C VAL A 169 10.00 -21.67 3.56
N ARG A 170 11.20 -21.40 4.09
CA ARG A 170 12.03 -22.44 4.71
C ARG A 170 11.59 -22.82 6.12
N SER A 171 11.19 -21.84 6.93
CA SER A 171 10.73 -22.04 8.31
C SER A 171 9.93 -20.82 8.80
N ARG A 172 8.62 -21.02 8.96
CA ARG A 172 7.71 -20.01 9.55
C ARG A 172 8.13 -19.60 10.95
N VAL A 173 8.67 -20.53 11.74
CA VAL A 173 9.15 -20.27 13.11
C VAL A 173 10.38 -19.38 13.12
N ALA A 174 11.37 -19.68 12.28
CA ALA A 174 12.60 -18.88 12.20
C ALA A 174 12.31 -17.45 11.71
N CYS A 175 11.43 -17.30 10.73
CA CYS A 175 10.96 -16.00 10.27
C CYS A 175 10.24 -15.24 11.39
N GLY A 176 9.30 -15.90 12.10
CA GLY A 176 8.60 -15.31 13.24
C GLY A 176 9.53 -14.86 14.36
N VAL A 177 10.52 -15.67 14.73
CA VAL A 177 11.54 -15.31 15.72
C VAL A 177 12.36 -14.11 15.27
N LEU A 178 12.79 -14.06 14.00
CA LEU A 178 13.56 -12.92 13.48
C LEU A 178 12.75 -11.63 13.54
N VAL A 179 11.47 -11.67 13.17
CA VAL A 179 10.57 -10.51 13.24
C VAL A 179 10.34 -10.08 14.68
N ILE A 180 10.07 -11.00 15.61
CA ILE A 180 9.83 -10.70 17.02
C ILE A 180 11.09 -10.14 17.66
N VAL A 181 12.24 -10.80 17.50
CA VAL A 181 13.51 -10.36 18.08
C VAL A 181 13.94 -9.03 17.46
N GLY A 182 13.83 -8.86 16.14
CA GLY A 182 14.10 -7.60 15.46
C GLY A 182 13.21 -6.46 15.96
N GLY A 183 11.91 -6.73 16.10
CA GLY A 183 10.94 -5.77 16.66
C GLY A 183 11.24 -5.42 18.12
N LEU A 184 11.52 -6.41 18.97
CA LEU A 184 11.89 -6.20 20.37
C LEU A 184 13.20 -5.42 20.51
N LEU A 185 14.20 -5.69 19.67
CA LEU A 185 15.44 -4.94 19.64
C LEU A 185 15.20 -3.49 19.22
N LEU A 186 14.36 -3.24 18.22
CA LEU A 186 13.97 -1.88 17.83
C LEU A 186 13.24 -1.15 18.98
N ILE A 187 12.31 -1.82 19.66
CA ILE A 187 11.55 -1.26 20.80
C ILE A 187 12.47 -0.98 21.99
N ALA A 188 13.29 -1.95 22.40
CA ALA A 188 14.23 -1.81 23.52
C ALA A 188 15.26 -0.71 23.25
N SER A 189 15.70 -0.58 22.00
CA SER A 189 16.64 0.44 21.61
C SER A 189 15.99 1.83 21.54
N PHE A 190 14.75 1.93 21.06
CA PHE A 190 13.94 3.15 21.11
C PHE A 190 13.70 3.62 22.56
N LEU A 191 13.39 2.70 23.47
CA LEU A 191 13.19 3.00 24.91
C LEU A 191 14.47 3.48 25.60
N SER A 192 15.65 2.99 25.18
CA SER A 192 16.92 3.31 25.84
C SER A 192 17.59 4.59 25.30
N THR A 193 17.49 4.87 24.01
CA THR A 193 18.18 6.00 23.36
C THR A 193 17.24 7.11 22.88
N GLY A 194 15.93 6.94 23.04
CA GLY A 194 14.91 7.86 22.52
C GLY A 194 14.78 7.80 20.98
N PRO A 195 14.20 8.82 20.32
CA PRO A 195 14.02 8.87 18.86
C PRO A 195 15.34 8.92 18.08
N ALA A 196 16.49 9.00 18.76
CA ALA A 196 17.81 8.95 18.16
C ALA A 196 18.08 7.64 17.39
N LEU A 197 17.27 6.59 17.59
CA LEU A 197 17.39 5.35 16.83
C LEU A 197 17.12 5.49 15.34
N VAL A 198 16.21 6.39 14.98
CA VAL A 198 15.87 6.65 13.57
C VAL A 198 17.05 7.32 12.86
N LEU A 199 17.90 8.06 13.62
CA LEU A 199 19.15 8.62 13.12
C LEU A 199 20.19 7.54 12.80
N LEU A 200 20.07 6.31 13.32
CA LEU A 200 21.02 5.22 13.05
C LEU A 200 20.74 4.48 11.72
N PHE A 201 19.71 4.90 10.97
CA PHE A 201 19.42 4.32 9.66
C PHE A 201 20.59 4.57 8.70
N PRO A 202 21.33 3.53 8.24
CA PRO A 202 22.61 3.73 7.57
C PRO A 202 22.57 4.63 6.32
N PRO A 203 21.55 4.52 5.43
CA PRO A 203 21.40 5.45 4.31
C PRO A 203 21.20 6.90 4.74
N TYR A 204 20.44 7.16 5.81
CA TYR A 204 20.25 8.50 6.34
C TYR A 204 21.54 9.04 7.01
N LEU A 205 22.29 8.19 7.71
CA LEU A 205 23.59 8.58 8.28
C LEU A 205 24.55 9.08 7.20
N ILE A 206 24.63 8.39 6.06
CA ILE A 206 25.44 8.81 4.91
C ILE A 206 25.01 10.19 4.39
N TYR A 207 23.70 10.46 4.37
CA TYR A 207 23.16 11.76 3.95
C TYR A 207 23.50 12.88 4.95
N SER A 208 23.36 12.61 6.25
CA SER A 208 23.60 13.59 7.32
C SER A 208 25.10 13.91 7.54
N GLY A 209 25.97 12.94 7.26
CA GLY A 209 27.41 13.08 7.39
C GLY A 209 28.13 11.99 6.60
N PHE A 210 28.55 12.34 5.38
CA PHE A 210 29.22 11.38 4.50
C PHE A 210 30.51 10.85 5.13
N SER A 211 30.59 9.54 5.28
CA SER A 211 31.78 8.83 5.74
C SER A 211 31.96 7.54 4.96
N TRP A 212 33.17 7.30 4.47
CA TRP A 212 33.53 6.08 3.76
C TRP A 212 33.30 4.82 4.60
N GLY A 213 33.48 4.91 5.92
CA GLY A 213 33.22 3.78 6.83
C GLY A 213 31.74 3.39 6.88
N ILE A 214 30.85 4.39 6.93
CA ILE A 214 29.39 4.17 6.96
C ILE A 214 28.90 3.66 5.60
N LEU A 215 29.49 4.15 4.51
CA LEU A 215 29.20 3.65 3.16
C LEU A 215 29.58 2.16 3.02
N LEU A 216 30.79 1.80 3.42
CA LEU A 216 31.28 0.41 3.34
C LEU A 216 30.44 -0.52 4.22
N SER A 217 30.09 -0.10 5.44
CA SER A 217 29.24 -0.91 6.32
C SER A 217 27.83 -1.07 5.75
N SER A 218 27.25 -0.02 5.16
CA SER A 218 25.93 -0.09 4.50
C SER A 218 25.94 -1.05 3.31
N CYS A 219 26.95 -0.96 2.45
CA CYS A 219 27.13 -1.88 1.33
C CYS A 219 27.35 -3.33 1.80
N ALA A 220 28.13 -3.53 2.87
CA ALA A 220 28.35 -4.86 3.45
C ALA A 220 27.06 -5.46 4.02
N ILE A 221 26.25 -4.67 4.75
CA ILE A 221 24.95 -5.11 5.26
C ILE A 221 24.03 -5.53 4.12
N LEU A 222 23.92 -4.71 3.07
CA LEU A 222 23.10 -5.02 1.89
C LEU A 222 23.58 -6.28 1.18
N ALA A 223 24.91 -6.45 1.01
CA ALA A 223 25.49 -7.64 0.41
C ALA A 223 25.22 -8.90 1.23
N VAL A 224 25.27 -8.81 2.57
CA VAL A 224 24.94 -9.93 3.47
C VAL A 224 23.47 -10.29 3.38
N LEU A 225 22.56 -9.32 3.46
CA LEU A 225 21.12 -9.55 3.31
C LEU A 225 20.80 -10.21 1.97
N PHE A 226 21.40 -9.72 0.89
CA PHE A 226 21.25 -10.27 -0.44
C PHE A 226 21.79 -11.70 -0.55
N ALA A 227 23.02 -11.95 -0.09
CA ALA A 227 23.62 -13.28 -0.11
C ALA A 227 22.79 -14.28 0.70
N LEU A 228 22.34 -13.91 1.91
CA LEU A 228 21.47 -14.75 2.72
C LEU A 228 20.14 -15.03 2.04
N SER A 229 19.51 -14.03 1.39
CA SER A 229 18.25 -14.22 0.67
C SER A 229 18.37 -15.25 -0.45
N ILE A 230 19.47 -15.24 -1.22
CA ILE A 230 19.75 -16.22 -2.29
C ILE A 230 20.06 -17.60 -1.72
N LEU A 231 20.87 -17.67 -0.64
CA LEU A 231 21.26 -18.94 -0.04
C LEU A 231 20.06 -19.68 0.56
N LEU A 232 19.15 -18.93 1.17
CA LEU A 232 17.95 -19.44 1.82
C LEU A 232 16.78 -19.67 0.86
N PHE A 233 16.81 -19.09 -0.34
CA PHE A 233 15.76 -19.28 -1.34
C PHE A 233 15.52 -20.75 -1.67
N CYS A 234 14.26 -21.15 -1.59
CA CYS A 234 13.78 -22.48 -1.94
C CYS A 234 12.60 -22.34 -2.91
N ALA A 235 12.61 -23.10 -4.01
CA ALA A 235 11.57 -23.07 -5.04
C ALA A 235 10.35 -23.96 -4.72
N GLU A 236 10.39 -24.70 -3.62
CA GLU A 236 9.30 -25.58 -3.20
C GLU A 236 8.24 -24.81 -2.41
N GLU A 237 7.22 -24.32 -3.11
CA GLU A 237 5.90 -24.17 -2.50
C GLU A 237 5.32 -25.57 -2.31
N THR A 238 5.34 -26.06 -1.07
CA THR A 238 4.45 -27.12 -0.65
C THR A 238 3.04 -26.55 -0.70
N GLY A 239 2.27 -26.94 -1.71
CA GLY A 239 0.85 -26.59 -1.79
C GLY A 239 0.14 -27.14 -0.56
N THR A 240 -0.10 -26.29 0.44
CA THR A 240 -0.84 -26.68 1.63
C THR A 240 -2.30 -26.75 1.27
N THR A 241 -2.86 -27.97 1.17
CA THR A 241 -4.29 -28.16 1.04
C THR A 241 -4.94 -27.92 2.40
N SER A 242 -5.73 -26.85 2.51
CA SER A 242 -6.49 -26.55 3.72
C SER A 242 -7.93 -27.02 3.55
N VAL A 243 -8.34 -28.00 4.36
CA VAL A 243 -9.72 -28.48 4.40
C VAL A 243 -10.51 -27.61 5.37
N HIS A 244 -11.57 -26.98 4.86
CA HIS A 244 -12.46 -26.14 5.64
C HIS A 244 -13.84 -26.81 5.75
N GLY A 245 -14.46 -26.76 6.93
CA GLY A 245 -15.84 -27.22 7.12
C GLY A 245 -16.85 -26.28 6.47
N ASP A 246 -18.14 -26.58 6.66
CA ASP A 246 -19.22 -25.68 6.24
C ASP A 246 -19.18 -24.38 7.06
N LEU A 247 -18.91 -23.28 6.37
CA LEU A 247 -18.88 -21.92 6.90
C LEU A 247 -20.06 -21.08 6.38
N LEU A 248 -20.74 -21.51 5.31
CA LEU A 248 -21.76 -20.72 4.63
C LEU A 248 -23.04 -20.66 5.46
N THR A 249 -23.59 -21.81 5.83
CA THR A 249 -24.81 -21.92 6.63
C THR A 249 -24.76 -21.14 7.96
N PRO A 250 -23.68 -21.23 8.77
CA PRO A 250 -23.60 -20.46 10.01
C PRO A 250 -23.42 -18.97 9.79
N LEU A 251 -22.77 -18.54 8.70
CA LEU A 251 -22.60 -17.12 8.39
C LEU A 251 -23.89 -16.50 7.84
N GLU A 252 -24.57 -17.19 6.94
CA GLU A 252 -25.85 -16.77 6.38
C GLU A 252 -26.89 -16.60 7.49
N SER A 253 -27.00 -17.57 8.41
CA SER A 253 -27.95 -17.47 9.54
C SER A 253 -27.62 -16.30 10.48
N ARG A 254 -26.34 -16.03 10.76
CA ARG A 254 -25.90 -14.88 11.58
C ARG A 254 -26.15 -13.53 10.90
N PHE A 255 -26.05 -13.49 9.59
CA PHE A 255 -26.18 -12.28 8.78
C PHE A 255 -27.51 -12.22 7.99
N ALA A 256 -28.53 -12.97 8.40
CA ALA A 256 -29.82 -13.03 7.70
C ALA A 256 -30.55 -11.68 7.64
N TRP A 257 -30.19 -10.74 8.53
CA TRP A 257 -30.72 -9.38 8.56
C TRP A 257 -30.12 -8.45 7.49
N LEU A 258 -29.02 -8.86 6.84
CA LEU A 258 -28.37 -8.07 5.80
C LEU A 258 -28.99 -8.31 4.42
N PRO A 259 -29.01 -7.29 3.55
CA PRO A 259 -29.37 -7.48 2.15
C PRO A 259 -28.37 -8.44 1.49
N GLN A 260 -28.88 -9.37 0.69
CA GLN A 260 -28.07 -10.35 -0.05
C GLN A 260 -27.15 -11.20 0.85
N SER A 261 -27.66 -11.61 2.02
CA SER A 261 -26.93 -12.39 3.03
C SER A 261 -26.09 -13.57 2.47
N PRO A 262 -26.57 -14.39 1.51
CA PRO A 262 -25.76 -15.47 0.96
C PRO A 262 -24.50 -14.99 0.22
N LEU A 263 -24.59 -13.86 -0.49
CA LEU A 263 -23.46 -13.28 -1.21
C LEU A 263 -22.48 -12.60 -0.25
N VAL A 264 -22.99 -11.93 0.80
CA VAL A 264 -22.15 -11.36 1.87
C VAL A 264 -21.42 -12.45 2.65
N ALA A 265 -22.10 -13.56 2.96
CA ALA A 265 -21.49 -14.72 3.60
C ALA A 265 -20.40 -15.34 2.72
N LYS A 266 -20.64 -15.46 1.41
CA LYS A 266 -19.61 -15.87 0.44
C LYS A 266 -18.41 -14.93 0.49
N ASP A 267 -18.62 -13.61 0.39
CA ASP A 267 -17.54 -12.62 0.38
C ASP A 267 -16.63 -12.75 1.62
N LEU A 268 -17.22 -12.94 2.81
CA LEU A 268 -16.48 -13.13 4.06
C LEU A 268 -15.72 -14.47 4.08
N ILE A 269 -16.28 -15.53 3.51
CA ILE A 269 -15.62 -16.82 3.38
C ILE A 269 -14.43 -16.72 2.43
N ASP A 270 -14.58 -16.06 1.29
CA ASP A 270 -13.51 -15.87 0.32
C ASP A 270 -12.37 -15.05 0.93
N LEU A 271 -12.70 -13.99 1.69
CA LEU A 271 -11.71 -13.20 2.43
C LEU A 271 -10.98 -14.05 3.50
N TYR A 272 -11.70 -14.91 4.22
CA TYR A 272 -11.12 -15.81 5.22
C TYR A 272 -10.23 -16.90 4.58
N ARG A 273 -10.73 -17.58 3.55
CA ARG A 273 -10.04 -18.68 2.84
C ARG A 273 -8.82 -18.21 2.08
N SER A 274 -8.77 -16.95 1.68
CA SER A 274 -7.64 -16.38 0.97
C SER A 274 -6.32 -16.51 1.75
N GLY A 275 -6.35 -16.81 3.07
CA GLY A 275 -5.19 -16.84 3.98
C GLY A 275 -4.55 -15.46 4.19
N ILE A 276 -5.06 -14.48 3.44
CA ILE A 276 -4.56 -13.13 3.24
C ILE A 276 -5.53 -12.14 3.91
N GLY A 277 -6.73 -12.51 4.37
CA GLY A 277 -7.62 -11.58 5.09
C GLY A 277 -6.95 -10.86 6.28
N ILE A 278 -6.25 -11.61 7.15
CA ILE A 278 -5.46 -11.01 8.26
C ILE A 278 -4.16 -10.40 7.73
N GLY A 279 -3.48 -11.08 6.79
CA GLY A 279 -2.21 -10.63 6.22
C GLY A 279 -2.32 -9.29 5.49
N GLN A 280 -3.29 -9.14 4.60
CA GLN A 280 -3.61 -7.92 3.87
C GLN A 280 -4.20 -6.84 4.77
N ALA A 281 -5.05 -7.17 5.74
CA ALA A 281 -5.46 -6.19 6.74
C ALA A 281 -4.24 -5.67 7.54
N LEU A 282 -3.25 -6.51 7.83
CA LEU A 282 -2.03 -6.09 8.51
C LEU A 282 -1.09 -5.29 7.59
N PHE A 283 -0.77 -5.83 6.41
CA PHE A 283 0.23 -5.27 5.48
C PHE A 283 -0.30 -4.09 4.66
N SER A 284 -1.53 -4.17 4.17
CA SER A 284 -2.14 -3.14 3.31
C SER A 284 -2.89 -2.07 4.09
N PHE A 285 -3.18 -2.29 5.38
CA PHE A 285 -3.96 -1.35 6.18
C PHE A 285 -3.24 -0.96 7.49
N ALA A 286 -2.91 -1.90 8.38
CA ALA A 286 -2.30 -1.55 9.66
C ALA A 286 -0.89 -0.91 9.54
N ILE A 287 0.02 -1.51 8.76
CA ILE A 287 1.38 -0.99 8.58
C ILE A 287 1.37 0.44 8.01
N PRO A 288 0.67 0.73 6.89
CA PRO A 288 0.55 2.09 6.39
C PRO A 288 0.02 3.07 7.44
N LEU A 289 -0.99 2.69 8.21
CA LEU A 289 -1.56 3.57 9.23
C LEU A 289 -0.60 3.83 10.40
N VAL A 290 0.18 2.84 10.85
CA VAL A 290 1.23 3.07 11.85
C VAL A 290 2.28 4.06 11.32
N VAL A 291 2.69 3.91 10.07
CA VAL A 291 3.65 4.81 9.41
C VAL A 291 3.07 6.23 9.29
N ILE A 292 1.80 6.36 8.89
CA ILE A 292 1.10 7.65 8.80
C ILE A 292 0.96 8.29 10.18
N TRP A 293 0.60 7.52 11.21
CA TRP A 293 0.53 8.01 12.58
C TRP A 293 1.88 8.56 13.05
N PHE A 294 2.98 7.84 12.78
CA PHE A 294 4.32 8.29 13.08
C PHE A 294 4.64 9.64 12.41
N PHE A 295 4.37 9.76 11.11
CA PHE A 295 4.63 11.02 10.39
C PHE A 295 3.74 12.18 10.82
N LEU A 296 2.45 11.93 11.08
CA LEU A 296 1.55 12.96 11.60
C LEU A 296 1.93 13.38 13.01
N SER A 297 2.44 12.46 13.83
CA SER A 297 2.96 12.77 15.17
C SER A 297 4.18 13.68 15.11
N LEU A 298 5.07 13.47 14.13
CA LEU A 298 6.21 14.37 13.88
C LEU A 298 5.74 15.78 13.43
N ALA A 299 4.65 15.85 12.68
CA ALA A 299 4.02 17.10 12.27
C ALA A 299 3.12 17.73 13.35
N GLY A 300 2.93 17.07 14.50
CA GLY A 300 1.95 17.47 15.51
C GLY A 300 2.18 18.84 16.12
N SER A 301 3.42 19.33 16.15
CA SER A 301 3.76 20.68 16.61
C SER A 301 3.22 21.80 15.70
N PHE A 302 2.88 21.49 14.45
CA PHE A 302 2.33 22.46 13.47
C PHE A 302 0.82 22.42 13.35
N LEU A 303 0.22 21.38 13.92
CA LEU A 303 -1.21 21.17 13.89
C LEU A 303 -1.84 21.68 15.19
N PRO A 304 -3.12 22.11 15.15
CA PRO A 304 -3.89 22.27 16.38
C PRO A 304 -3.82 20.99 17.23
N SER A 305 -4.10 21.08 18.52
CA SER A 305 -4.05 19.93 19.45
C SER A 305 -4.86 18.72 18.95
N HIS A 306 -5.96 18.95 18.22
CA HIS A 306 -6.80 17.93 17.60
C HIS A 306 -6.41 17.54 16.16
N GLY A 307 -5.53 18.29 15.51
CA GLY A 307 -5.25 18.18 14.07
C GLY A 307 -4.61 16.85 13.68
N VAL A 308 -3.74 16.28 14.53
CA VAL A 308 -3.10 14.98 14.27
C VAL A 308 -4.16 13.88 14.09
N ILE A 309 -5.13 13.79 15.01
CA ILE A 309 -6.19 12.79 14.97
C ILE A 309 -7.18 13.04 13.84
N VAL A 310 -7.50 14.30 13.55
CA VAL A 310 -8.39 14.66 12.45
C VAL A 310 -7.80 14.22 11.11
N PHE A 311 -6.54 14.57 10.82
CA PHE A 311 -5.88 14.14 9.59
C PHE A 311 -5.70 12.64 9.54
N PHE A 312 -5.35 12.02 10.67
CA PHE A 312 -5.24 10.59 10.78
C PHE A 312 -6.56 9.88 10.47
N ALA A 313 -7.69 10.37 11.00
CA ALA A 313 -9.01 9.84 10.71
C ALA A 313 -9.41 9.97 9.24
N MET A 314 -9.12 11.11 8.62
CA MET A 314 -9.36 11.35 7.20
C MET A 314 -8.54 10.41 6.31
N ILE A 315 -7.24 10.29 6.56
CA ILE A 315 -6.36 9.38 5.80
C ILE A 315 -6.75 7.92 6.04
N THR A 316 -7.14 7.56 7.27
CA THR A 316 -7.68 6.23 7.57
C THR A 316 -8.95 5.95 6.77
N GLY A 317 -9.83 6.94 6.62
CA GLY A 317 -11.03 6.83 5.77
C GLY A 317 -10.70 6.58 4.30
N VAL A 318 -9.71 7.30 3.75
CA VAL A 318 -9.19 7.09 2.39
C VAL A 318 -8.64 5.67 2.23
N ILE A 319 -7.84 5.20 3.17
CA ILE A 319 -7.26 3.84 3.09
C ILE A 319 -8.35 2.78 3.26
N ALA A 320 -9.31 3.00 4.15
CA ALA A 320 -10.44 2.10 4.35
C ALA A 320 -11.33 1.98 3.11
N SER A 321 -11.39 3.01 2.25
CA SER A 321 -12.18 2.92 1.00
C SER A 321 -11.66 1.82 0.06
N THR A 322 -10.37 1.49 0.15
CA THR A 322 -9.73 0.42 -0.62
C THR A 322 -10.22 -0.99 -0.26
N MET A 323 -10.95 -1.14 0.86
CA MET A 323 -11.64 -2.39 1.19
C MET A 323 -12.60 -2.83 0.09
N TYR A 324 -13.19 -1.89 -0.66
CA TYR A 324 -14.01 -2.22 -1.82
C TYR A 324 -13.21 -3.00 -2.87
N THR A 325 -11.97 -2.57 -3.14
CA THR A 325 -11.06 -3.31 -4.01
C THR A 325 -10.80 -4.71 -3.48
N TRP A 326 -10.57 -4.87 -2.17
CA TRP A 326 -10.31 -6.19 -1.58
C TRP A 326 -11.48 -7.16 -1.80
N VAL A 327 -12.72 -6.74 -1.51
CA VAL A 327 -13.88 -7.63 -1.64
C VAL A 327 -14.15 -8.02 -3.10
N THR A 328 -13.79 -7.15 -4.06
CA THR A 328 -13.91 -7.45 -5.49
C THR A 328 -12.74 -8.25 -6.06
N GLU A 329 -11.53 -8.10 -5.51
CA GLU A 329 -10.32 -8.73 -6.04
C GLU A 329 -10.28 -10.24 -5.81
N PHE A 330 -10.92 -10.72 -4.75
CA PHE A 330 -10.97 -12.15 -4.42
C PHE A 330 -12.08 -12.93 -5.13
N ASP A 331 -12.91 -12.27 -5.92
CA ASP A 331 -14.04 -12.92 -6.57
C ASP A 331 -13.83 -12.99 -8.08
N SER A 332 -14.14 -14.16 -8.64
CA SER A 332 -14.17 -14.34 -10.09
C SER A 332 -15.59 -14.13 -10.58
N PHE A 333 -15.79 -13.14 -11.45
CA PHE A 333 -17.15 -12.75 -11.86
C PHE A 333 -17.73 -13.58 -13.02
N GLY A 334 -16.88 -14.27 -13.78
CA GLY A 334 -17.29 -15.15 -14.89
C GLY A 334 -18.35 -16.20 -14.51
N PRO A 335 -18.17 -16.98 -13.42
CA PRO A 335 -19.16 -17.96 -12.99
C PRO A 335 -20.54 -17.40 -12.64
N TYR A 336 -20.65 -16.12 -12.28
CA TYR A 336 -21.95 -15.50 -11.98
C TYR A 336 -22.81 -15.30 -13.21
N ALA A 337 -22.23 -15.29 -14.42
CA ALA A 337 -23.00 -15.25 -15.67
C ALA A 337 -23.94 -16.46 -15.82
N CYS A 338 -23.65 -17.58 -15.14
CA CYS A 338 -24.50 -18.76 -15.11
C CYS A 338 -25.59 -18.71 -14.04
N LEU A 339 -25.58 -17.71 -13.17
CA LEU A 339 -26.53 -17.54 -12.07
C LEU A 339 -27.51 -16.40 -12.39
N PRO A 340 -28.77 -16.45 -11.91
CA PRO A 340 -29.75 -15.39 -12.11
C PRO A 340 -29.50 -14.21 -11.15
N VAL A 341 -28.29 -13.65 -11.18
CA VAL A 341 -27.85 -12.56 -10.29
C VAL A 341 -27.42 -11.36 -11.13
N SER A 342 -27.99 -10.19 -10.86
CA SER A 342 -27.63 -8.94 -11.54
C SER A 342 -26.32 -8.35 -10.99
N VAL A 343 -25.65 -7.54 -11.80
CA VAL A 343 -24.43 -6.81 -11.39
C VAL A 343 -24.73 -5.85 -10.23
N SER A 344 -25.90 -5.22 -10.21
CA SER A 344 -26.37 -4.39 -9.10
C SER A 344 -26.50 -5.16 -7.79
N THR A 345 -26.94 -6.41 -7.86
CA THR A 345 -27.03 -7.29 -6.69
C THR A 345 -25.64 -7.60 -6.15
N LEU A 346 -24.67 -7.84 -7.04
CA LEU A 346 -23.27 -8.03 -6.66
C LEU A 346 -22.69 -6.76 -6.04
N ILE A 347 -22.83 -5.59 -6.68
CA ILE A 347 -22.35 -4.31 -6.13
C ILE A 347 -22.96 -4.03 -4.75
N GLN A 348 -24.26 -4.31 -4.58
CA GLN A 348 -24.93 -4.16 -3.28
C GLN A 348 -24.34 -5.09 -2.22
N SER A 349 -24.07 -6.36 -2.55
CA SER A 349 -23.39 -7.30 -1.65
C SER A 349 -22.00 -6.78 -1.27
N LYS A 350 -21.19 -6.39 -2.25
CA LYS A 350 -19.81 -5.90 -2.03
C LYS A 350 -19.80 -4.66 -1.15
N MET A 351 -20.70 -3.69 -1.38
CA MET A 351 -20.83 -2.50 -0.52
C MET A 351 -21.27 -2.87 0.90
N THR A 352 -22.17 -3.85 1.05
CA THR A 352 -22.61 -4.34 2.37
C THR A 352 -21.45 -4.99 3.13
N THR A 353 -20.66 -5.83 2.47
CA THR A 353 -19.43 -6.42 3.02
C THR A 353 -18.42 -5.33 3.41
N CYS A 354 -18.26 -4.28 2.60
CA CYS A 354 -17.38 -3.15 2.94
C CYS A 354 -17.85 -2.42 4.21
N VAL A 355 -19.15 -2.21 4.37
CA VAL A 355 -19.71 -1.60 5.59
C VAL A 355 -19.43 -2.45 6.82
N LEU A 356 -19.51 -3.78 6.72
CA LEU A 356 -19.13 -4.68 7.82
C LEU A 356 -17.63 -4.57 8.16
N LEU A 357 -16.78 -4.44 7.16
CA LEU A 357 -15.34 -4.31 7.35
C LEU A 357 -14.91 -2.97 7.98
N GLN A 358 -15.79 -1.96 8.03
CA GLN A 358 -15.54 -0.67 8.71
C GLN A 358 -15.28 -0.81 10.22
N VAL A 359 -15.55 -1.97 10.81
CA VAL A 359 -15.15 -2.27 12.19
C VAL A 359 -13.62 -2.20 12.35
N LEU A 360 -12.84 -2.52 11.32
CA LEU A 360 -11.38 -2.45 11.35
C LEU A 360 -10.84 -1.01 11.46
N PRO A 361 -11.16 -0.05 10.56
CA PRO A 361 -10.78 1.35 10.71
C PRO A 361 -11.31 1.94 12.02
N ALA A 362 -12.55 1.62 12.39
CA ALA A 362 -13.14 2.13 13.63
C ALA A 362 -12.34 1.69 14.86
N ALA A 363 -11.96 0.42 14.94
CA ALA A 363 -11.11 -0.10 16.02
C ALA A 363 -9.74 0.58 16.06
N PHE A 364 -9.15 0.89 14.90
CA PHE A 364 -7.87 1.59 14.82
C PHE A 364 -7.98 3.04 15.33
N ILE A 365 -9.02 3.77 14.93
CA ILE A 365 -9.29 5.13 15.42
C ILE A 365 -9.54 5.15 16.93
N VAL A 366 -10.33 4.20 17.45
CA VAL A 366 -10.55 4.07 18.90
C VAL A 366 -9.23 3.83 19.62
N SER A 367 -8.41 2.89 19.14
CA SER A 367 -7.12 2.56 19.75
C SER A 367 -6.20 3.78 19.80
N VAL A 368 -6.08 4.49 18.68
CA VAL A 368 -5.22 5.68 18.57
C VAL A 368 -5.73 6.84 19.43
N ALA A 369 -7.05 7.10 19.45
CA ALA A 369 -7.63 8.16 20.27
C ALA A 369 -7.41 7.92 21.78
N VAL A 370 -7.54 6.66 22.23
CA VAL A 370 -7.29 6.27 23.63
C VAL A 370 -5.81 6.38 23.97
N LEU A 371 -4.93 5.83 23.13
CA LEU A 371 -3.47 5.83 23.39
C LEU A 371 -2.85 7.23 23.36
N SER A 372 -3.41 8.14 22.56
CA SER A 372 -2.94 9.53 22.45
C SER A 372 -3.57 10.47 23.47
N GLY A 373 -4.51 10.01 24.31
CA GLY A 373 -5.16 10.84 25.34
C GLY A 373 -6.20 11.83 24.80
N ASN A 374 -6.65 11.67 23.56
CA ASN A 374 -7.61 12.57 22.88
C ASN A 374 -8.99 11.91 22.73
N SER A 375 -9.50 11.31 23.81
CA SER A 375 -10.80 10.62 23.81
C SER A 375 -11.98 11.54 23.53
N GLU A 376 -11.85 12.84 23.79
CA GLU A 376 -12.88 13.85 23.56
C GLU A 376 -13.27 13.99 22.07
N ILE A 377 -12.32 13.75 21.16
CA ILE A 377 -12.50 13.91 19.70
C ILE A 377 -12.86 12.57 19.02
N LEU A 378 -13.08 11.51 19.81
CA LEU A 378 -13.33 10.17 19.28
C LEU A 378 -14.56 10.12 18.37
N ILE A 379 -15.67 10.72 18.80
CA ILE A 379 -16.92 10.70 18.02
C ILE A 379 -16.75 11.43 16.68
N PRO A 380 -16.25 12.69 16.64
CA PRO A 380 -16.00 13.36 15.36
C PRO A 380 -14.97 12.65 14.47
N ALA A 381 -13.91 12.05 15.04
CA ALA A 381 -12.92 11.30 14.28
C ALA A 381 -13.51 10.04 13.64
N LEU A 382 -14.32 9.27 14.38
CA LEU A 382 -15.02 8.11 13.85
C LEU A 382 -16.02 8.50 12.76
N ALA A 383 -16.78 9.58 12.98
CA ALA A 383 -17.71 10.10 11.99
C ALA A 383 -16.99 10.49 10.69
N LEU A 384 -15.86 11.20 10.76
CA LEU A 384 -15.03 11.51 9.59
C LEU A 384 -14.57 10.25 8.86
N CYS A 385 -13.92 9.34 9.59
CA CYS A 385 -13.31 8.15 9.01
C CYS A 385 -14.33 7.29 8.26
N ILE A 386 -15.44 6.94 8.92
CA ILE A 386 -16.46 6.05 8.35
C ILE A 386 -17.21 6.75 7.20
N SER A 387 -17.59 8.02 7.37
CA SER A 387 -18.37 8.73 6.34
C SER A 387 -17.54 8.99 5.09
N PHE A 388 -16.27 9.35 5.25
CA PHE A 388 -15.34 9.51 4.13
C PHE A 388 -15.10 8.17 3.43
N SER A 389 -14.85 7.10 4.19
CA SER A 389 -14.63 5.77 3.63
C SER A 389 -15.82 5.29 2.80
N PHE A 390 -17.04 5.45 3.33
CA PHE A 390 -18.25 5.09 2.60
C PHE A 390 -18.46 5.91 1.32
N TYR A 391 -18.22 7.22 1.38
CA TYR A 391 -18.28 8.10 0.20
C TYR A 391 -17.28 7.66 -0.87
N ALA A 392 -16.01 7.50 -0.51
CA ALA A 392 -14.94 7.11 -1.41
C ALA A 392 -15.18 5.70 -2.00
N SER A 393 -15.66 4.74 -1.20
CA SER A 393 -16.08 3.42 -1.72
C SER A 393 -17.26 3.53 -2.70
N GLY A 394 -18.21 4.45 -2.46
CA GLY A 394 -19.29 4.74 -3.40
C GLY A 394 -18.80 5.31 -4.73
N VAL A 395 -17.88 6.28 -4.68
CA VAL A 395 -17.22 6.83 -5.88
C VAL A 395 -16.48 5.72 -6.63
N MET A 396 -15.75 4.87 -5.91
CA MET A 396 -15.06 3.71 -6.47
C MET A 396 -16.02 2.75 -7.18
N ALA A 397 -17.12 2.38 -6.55
CA ALA A 397 -18.15 1.53 -7.16
C ALA A 397 -18.75 2.18 -8.41
N TYR A 398 -19.00 3.49 -8.40
CA TYR A 398 -19.52 4.22 -9.56
C TYR A 398 -18.55 4.23 -10.75
N LEU A 399 -17.27 4.48 -10.48
CA LEU A 399 -16.25 4.59 -11.51
C LEU A 399 -15.81 3.24 -12.06
N CYS A 400 -15.74 2.21 -11.20
CA CYS A 400 -15.10 0.93 -11.53
C CYS A 400 -16.01 -0.30 -11.48
N GLY A 401 -17.23 -0.19 -10.95
CA GLY A 401 -18.14 -1.35 -10.84
C GLY A 401 -17.52 -2.48 -10.04
N LEU A 402 -17.43 -3.67 -10.65
CA LEU A 402 -16.85 -4.88 -10.04
C LEU A 402 -15.35 -5.05 -10.31
N SER A 403 -14.71 -4.18 -11.10
CA SER A 403 -13.30 -4.29 -11.48
C SER A 403 -12.42 -3.10 -11.04
N PRO A 404 -12.51 -2.62 -9.79
CA PRO A 404 -11.63 -1.54 -9.29
C PRO A 404 -10.15 -1.91 -9.35
N SER A 405 -9.81 -3.20 -9.23
CA SER A 405 -8.42 -3.67 -9.36
C SER A 405 -7.82 -3.39 -10.75
N VAL A 406 -8.64 -3.21 -11.80
CA VAL A 406 -8.20 -2.87 -13.17
C VAL A 406 -8.40 -1.38 -13.41
N LEU A 407 -9.64 -0.90 -13.21
CA LEU A 407 -10.06 0.41 -13.70
C LEU A 407 -9.48 1.58 -12.90
N VAL A 408 -9.09 1.40 -11.64
CA VAL A 408 -8.37 2.43 -10.85
C VAL A 408 -7.11 2.90 -11.56
N TYR A 409 -6.50 2.04 -12.38
CA TYR A 409 -5.25 2.34 -13.05
C TYR A 409 -5.41 3.08 -14.38
N ASP A 410 -6.64 3.23 -14.88
CA ASP A 410 -6.91 4.16 -15.98
C ASP A 410 -6.74 5.59 -15.46
N VAL A 411 -5.89 6.38 -16.13
CA VAL A 411 -5.59 7.78 -15.76
C VAL A 411 -6.85 8.62 -15.66
N LYS A 412 -7.86 8.40 -16.51
CA LYS A 412 -9.13 9.15 -16.45
C LYS A 412 -9.91 8.80 -15.20
N VAL A 413 -9.97 7.51 -14.86
CA VAL A 413 -10.65 7.03 -13.66
C VAL A 413 -9.93 7.52 -12.41
N LEU A 414 -8.60 7.34 -12.35
CA LEU A 414 -7.75 7.79 -11.25
C LEU A 414 -7.85 9.30 -11.03
N SER A 415 -7.72 10.09 -12.09
CA SER A 415 -7.83 11.56 -11.98
C SER A 415 -9.23 11.99 -11.52
N THR A 416 -10.29 11.37 -12.03
CA THR A 416 -11.66 11.66 -11.58
C THR A 416 -11.85 11.30 -10.11
N TYR A 417 -11.35 10.14 -9.69
CA TYR A 417 -11.37 9.68 -8.30
C TYR A 417 -10.62 10.66 -7.39
N LEU A 418 -9.38 11.02 -7.74
CA LEU A 418 -8.55 11.95 -6.97
C LEU A 418 -9.17 13.35 -6.86
N VAL A 419 -9.84 13.82 -7.91
CA VAL A 419 -10.53 15.12 -7.86
C VAL A 419 -11.76 15.06 -6.95
N LEU A 420 -12.62 14.05 -7.13
CA LEU A 420 -13.84 13.91 -6.32
C LEU A 420 -13.54 13.73 -4.83
N ASP A 421 -12.58 12.87 -4.51
CA ASP A 421 -12.16 12.62 -3.13
C ASP A 421 -11.31 13.77 -2.59
N GLY A 422 -10.44 14.36 -3.41
CA GLY A 422 -9.58 15.48 -3.02
C GLY A 422 -10.35 16.73 -2.64
N VAL A 423 -11.44 17.05 -3.35
CA VAL A 423 -12.33 18.17 -3.00
C VAL A 423 -12.99 17.95 -1.64
N VAL A 424 -13.52 16.74 -1.42
CA VAL A 424 -14.14 16.38 -0.13
C VAL A 424 -13.10 16.39 0.99
N PHE A 425 -11.91 15.85 0.73
CA PHE A 425 -10.81 15.83 1.69
C PHE A 425 -10.40 17.25 2.09
N ALA A 426 -10.20 18.14 1.12
CA ALA A 426 -9.87 19.54 1.37
C ALA A 426 -10.95 20.24 2.19
N LEU A 427 -12.23 20.08 1.83
CA LEU A 427 -13.34 20.71 2.53
C LEU A 427 -13.47 20.24 3.98
N PHE A 428 -13.48 18.92 4.23
CA PHE A 428 -13.62 18.39 5.58
C PHE A 428 -12.37 18.55 6.43
N SER A 429 -11.17 18.59 5.82
CA SER A 429 -9.95 18.94 6.55
C SER A 429 -10.00 20.38 7.08
N ALA A 430 -10.45 21.35 6.27
CA ALA A 430 -10.63 22.73 6.69
C ALA A 430 -11.69 22.87 7.79
N VAL A 431 -12.85 22.22 7.61
CA VAL A 431 -13.94 22.25 8.59
C VAL A 431 -13.52 21.63 9.93
N ALA A 432 -12.86 20.47 9.89
CA ALA A 432 -12.46 19.75 11.09
C ALA A 432 -11.28 20.43 11.83
N LEU A 433 -10.39 21.12 11.10
CA LEU A 433 -9.35 21.94 11.72
C LEU A 433 -9.94 23.16 12.43
N ALA A 434 -10.96 23.80 11.86
CA ALA A 434 -11.61 24.97 12.44
C ALA A 434 -12.31 24.63 13.78
N ASN A 435 -13.05 23.52 13.83
CA ASN A 435 -13.58 22.99 15.08
C ASN A 435 -13.79 21.48 14.97
N PRO A 436 -13.28 20.68 15.94
CA PRO A 436 -13.40 19.23 15.88
C PRO A 436 -14.87 18.77 15.92
N LEU A 437 -15.80 19.50 16.53
CA LEU A 437 -17.22 19.12 16.53
C LEU A 437 -17.87 19.27 15.14
N PHE A 438 -17.41 20.22 14.32
CA PHE A 438 -17.93 20.37 12.96
C PHE A 438 -17.57 19.18 12.07
N ALA A 439 -16.57 18.39 12.44
CA ALA A 439 -16.26 17.15 11.76
C ALA A 439 -17.42 16.15 11.76
N ILE A 440 -18.35 16.22 12.71
CA ILE A 440 -19.58 15.39 12.73
C ILE A 440 -20.46 15.66 11.49
N SER A 441 -20.36 16.85 10.89
CA SER A 441 -21.06 17.15 9.63
C SER A 441 -20.63 16.23 8.47
N SER A 442 -19.53 15.49 8.60
CA SER A 442 -19.10 14.48 7.63
C SER A 442 -20.14 13.38 7.40
N VAL A 443 -21.04 13.14 8.35
CA VAL A 443 -22.18 12.22 8.20
C VAL A 443 -23.04 12.59 6.99
N LEU A 444 -23.04 13.86 6.57
CA LEU A 444 -23.72 14.28 5.34
C LEU A 444 -23.14 13.62 4.08
N LEU A 445 -21.90 13.09 4.12
CA LEU A 445 -21.29 12.35 3.01
C LEU A 445 -21.96 11.01 2.72
N PHE A 446 -22.76 10.46 3.65
CA PHE A 446 -23.57 9.28 3.36
C PHE A 446 -24.57 9.52 2.23
N PHE A 447 -25.10 10.74 2.07
CA PHE A 447 -26.04 11.08 1.00
C PHE A 447 -25.43 10.99 -0.40
N PRO A 448 -24.34 11.73 -0.72
CA PRO A 448 -23.68 11.59 -2.02
C PRO A 448 -23.05 10.20 -2.20
N GLY A 449 -22.50 9.58 -1.14
CA GLY A 449 -21.98 8.21 -1.20
C GLY A 449 -23.05 7.21 -1.63
N TRP A 450 -24.24 7.25 -1.02
CA TRP A 450 -25.36 6.40 -1.38
C TRP A 450 -25.88 6.68 -2.79
N TRP A 451 -25.89 7.94 -3.20
CA TRP A 451 -26.24 8.32 -4.58
C TRP A 451 -25.26 7.71 -5.59
N PHE A 452 -23.95 7.76 -5.33
CA PHE A 452 -22.95 7.08 -6.17
C PHE A 452 -23.15 5.57 -6.21
N VAL A 453 -23.48 4.92 -5.09
CA VAL A 453 -23.80 3.48 -5.07
C VAL A 453 -25.00 3.16 -5.97
N LYS A 454 -26.09 3.93 -5.86
CA LYS A 454 -27.26 3.74 -6.73
C LYS A 454 -26.95 4.02 -8.19
N ALA A 455 -26.13 5.03 -8.48
CA ALA A 455 -25.67 5.34 -9.83
C ALA A 455 -24.79 4.21 -10.38
N ALA A 456 -23.93 3.61 -9.54
CA ALA A 456 -23.11 2.46 -9.89
C ALA A 456 -23.97 1.27 -10.29
N MET A 457 -24.97 0.92 -9.47
CA MET A 457 -25.91 -0.17 -9.75
C MET A 457 -26.59 0.01 -11.11
N ARG A 458 -27.09 1.21 -11.41
CA ARG A 458 -27.75 1.50 -12.71
C ARG A 458 -26.78 1.48 -13.88
N ARG A 459 -25.57 2.02 -13.70
CA ARG A 459 -24.56 2.12 -14.76
C ARG A 459 -24.04 0.74 -15.17
N TRP A 460 -23.77 -0.12 -14.18
CA TRP A 460 -23.10 -1.40 -14.39
C TRP A 460 -24.06 -2.57 -14.61
N ASP A 461 -25.36 -2.43 -14.31
CA ASP A 461 -26.38 -3.42 -14.69
C ASP A 461 -26.52 -3.61 -16.20
N ALA A 462 -26.15 -2.61 -16.99
CA ALA A 462 -26.19 -2.67 -18.46
C ALA A 462 -24.97 -3.40 -19.08
N VAL A 463 -23.99 -3.80 -18.26
CA VAL A 463 -22.72 -4.42 -18.69
C VAL A 463 -22.70 -5.86 -18.21
N ASP A 464 -22.29 -6.80 -19.07
CA ASP A 464 -22.20 -8.20 -18.69
C ASP A 464 -21.25 -8.42 -17.49
N PRO A 465 -21.58 -9.34 -16.57
CA PRO A 465 -20.78 -9.62 -15.36
C PRO A 465 -19.39 -10.22 -15.66
N GLY A 466 -19.09 -10.59 -16.91
CA GLY A 466 -17.80 -11.13 -17.32
C GLY A 466 -16.61 -10.19 -17.11
N GLY A 467 -16.86 -8.88 -16.94
CA GLY A 467 -15.79 -7.88 -16.93
C GLY A 467 -15.07 -7.81 -18.29
N TYR A 468 -14.10 -6.91 -18.39
CA TYR A 468 -13.23 -6.80 -19.57
C TYR A 468 -12.16 -7.88 -19.62
#